data_AF-A0A2D7F745-F1
#
_entry.id   AF-A0A2D7F745-F1
#
_cell.length_a   1.000
_cell.length_b   1.000
_cell.length_c   1.000
_cell.angle_alpha   90.00
_cell.angle_beta   90.00
_cell.angle_gamma   90.00
#
_symmetry.space_group_name_H-M   'P 1'
#
loop_
_entity.id
_entity.type
_entity.pdbx_description
1 polymer ?
#
loop_
_entity_poly.entity_id
_entity_poly.type
_entity_poly.pdbx_seq_one_letter_code
_entity_poly.pdbx_strand_id
1 'polypeptide(L)' 'MTAEPGACLHIPPGVPHACELQKGTTDARMLMIFQPSGFDQYLEELSKLTDVDFANETTRTALNEKYDIINLGDVPSR' A
#
# COMPACT_ATOMS: atom_id res chain seq x y z
N MET A 1 -17.06 0.93 1.62
CA MET A 1 -17.39 -0.51 1.55
C MET A 1 -16.65 -1.21 2.66
N THR A 2 -17.28 -2.20 3.31
CA THR A 2 -16.64 -3.09 4.29
C THR A 2 -16.47 -4.46 3.65
N ALA A 3 -15.27 -5.02 3.72
CA ALA A 3 -14.98 -6.36 3.22
C ALA A 3 -15.16 -7.38 4.36
N GLU A 4 -16.06 -8.33 4.17
CA GLU A 4 -16.30 -9.42 5.13
C GLU A 4 -15.34 -10.59 4.91
N PRO A 5 -15.18 -11.52 5.88
CA PRO A 5 -14.36 -12.71 5.70
C PRO A 5 -14.71 -13.49 4.43
N GLY A 6 -13.69 -13.76 3.61
CA GLY A 6 -13.84 -14.45 2.31
C GLY A 6 -14.20 -13.52 1.13
N ALA A 7 -14.37 -12.22 1.36
CA ALA A 7 -14.55 -11.26 0.28
C ALA A 7 -13.30 -11.21 -0.63
N CYS A 8 -13.53 -11.02 -1.93
CA CYS A 8 -12.49 -10.76 -2.93
C CYS A 8 -12.69 -9.35 -3.48
N LEU A 9 -11.64 -8.54 -3.45
CA LEU A 9 -11.63 -7.19 -3.98
C LEU A 9 -10.66 -7.13 -5.16
N HIS A 10 -11.13 -6.59 -6.29
CA HIS A 10 -10.30 -6.31 -7.43
C HIS A 10 -10.15 -4.79 -7.59
N ILE A 11 -8.91 -4.32 -7.60
CA ILE A 11 -8.57 -2.92 -7.74
C ILE A 11 -7.78 -2.77 -9.05
N PRO A 12 -8.36 -2.17 -10.10
CA PRO A 12 -7.66 -2.00 -11.36
C PRO A 12 -6.66 -0.83 -11.30
N PRO A 13 -5.71 -0.77 -12.25
CA PRO A 13 -4.76 0.35 -12.36
C PRO A 13 -5.46 1.71 -12.42
N GLY A 14 -4.87 2.71 -11.78
CA GLY A 14 -5.37 4.10 -11.78
C GLY A 14 -6.56 4.38 -10.85
N VAL A 15 -7.01 3.40 -10.06
CA VAL A 15 -8.06 3.61 -9.05
C VAL A 15 -7.43 3.88 -7.67
N PRO A 16 -7.64 5.08 -7.09
CA PRO A 16 -7.26 5.35 -5.71
C PRO A 16 -7.92 4.38 -4.73
N HIS A 17 -7.14 3.84 -3.79
CA HIS A 17 -7.64 2.88 -2.82
C HIS A 17 -6.87 2.93 -1.50
N ALA A 18 -7.54 2.51 -0.42
CA ALA A 18 -6.95 2.34 0.90
C ALA A 18 -7.67 1.21 1.65
N CYS A 19 -6.89 0.37 2.33
CA CYS A 19 -7.39 -0.72 3.17
C CYS A 19 -7.11 -0.42 4.63
N GLU A 20 -8.16 -0.39 5.46
CA GLU A 20 -8.06 -0.09 6.88
C GLU A 20 -8.88 -1.11 7.67
N LEU A 21 -8.43 -1.41 8.89
CA LEU A 21 -9.24 -2.18 9.84
C LEU A 21 -10.40 -1.32 10.33
N GLN A 22 -11.57 -1.94 10.49
CA GLN A 22 -12.69 -1.28 11.13
C GLN A 22 -12.34 -0.90 12.57
N LYS A 23 -12.87 0.24 13.04
CA LYS A 23 -12.68 0.70 14.42
C LYS A 23 -13.12 -0.40 15.41
N GLY A 24 -12.20 -0.77 16.30
CA GLY A 24 -12.43 -1.81 17.32
C GLY A 24 -11.97 -3.21 16.90
N THR A 25 -11.51 -3.40 15.67
CA THR A 25 -10.90 -4.66 15.23
C THR A 25 -9.42 -4.69 15.58
N THR A 26 -8.93 -5.81 16.13
CA THR A 26 -7.54 -6.00 16.53
C THR A 26 -6.65 -6.54 15.41
N ASP A 27 -7.21 -7.34 14.52
CA ASP A 27 -6.46 -8.02 13.46
C ASP A 27 -7.37 -8.41 12.28
N ALA A 28 -6.78 -8.46 11.10
CA ALA A 28 -7.36 -9.11 9.92
C ALA A 28 -6.24 -9.74 9.08
N ARG A 29 -6.60 -10.71 8.24
CA ARG A 29 -5.69 -11.34 7.28
C ARG A 29 -6.23 -11.16 5.88
N MET A 30 -5.36 -10.76 4.96
CA MET A 30 -5.67 -10.54 3.56
C MET A 30 -4.55 -11.11 2.69
N LEU A 31 -4.92 -11.83 1.64
CA LEU A 31 -4.00 -12.22 0.57
C LEU A 31 -4.03 -11.13 -0.51
N MET A 32 -2.88 -10.54 -0.82
CA MET A 32 -2.74 -9.57 -1.91
C MET A 32 -2.07 -10.23 -3.11
N ILE A 33 -2.66 -10.06 -4.28
CA ILE A 33 -2.13 -10.55 -5.55
C ILE A 33 -1.91 -9.33 -6.44
N PHE A 34 -0.66 -9.11 -6.86
CA PHE A 34 -0.27 -7.98 -7.72
C PHE A 34 0.06 -8.48 -9.12
N GLN A 35 -0.45 -7.77 -10.12
CA GLN A 35 -0.18 -8.04 -11.54
C GLN A 35 -0.03 -6.70 -12.28
N PRO A 36 1.00 -6.52 -13.13
CA PRO A 36 2.10 -7.45 -13.42
C PRO A 36 3.04 -7.67 -12.21
N SER A 37 3.95 -8.65 -12.32
CA SER A 37 4.96 -8.91 -11.29
C SER A 37 5.89 -7.69 -11.08
N GLY A 38 6.49 -7.57 -9.89
CA GLY A 38 7.48 -6.52 -9.58
C GLY A 38 7.22 -5.77 -8.27
N PHE A 39 6.01 -5.86 -7.72
CA PHE A 39 5.68 -5.23 -6.43
C PHE A 39 6.48 -5.83 -5.25
N ASP A 40 6.86 -7.10 -5.34
CA ASP A 40 7.75 -7.77 -4.41
C ASP A 40 9.13 -7.11 -4.33
N GLN A 41 9.67 -6.62 -5.44
CA GLN A 41 10.94 -5.90 -5.47
C GLN A 41 10.83 -4.52 -4.80
N TYR A 42 9.69 -3.84 -4.95
CA TYR A 42 9.42 -2.61 -4.20
C TYR A 42 9.47 -2.87 -2.69
N LEU A 43 8.81 -3.92 -2.22
CA LEU A 43 8.83 -4.30 -0.80
C LEU A 43 10.24 -4.65 -0.32
N GLU A 44 11.02 -5.34 -1.15
CA GLU A 44 12.42 -5.66 -0.83
C GLU A 44 13.28 -4.40 -0.68
N GLU A 45 13.19 -3.45 -1.61
CA GLU A 45 13.92 -2.18 -1.53
C GLU A 45 13.43 -1.30 -0.37
N LEU A 46 12.11 -1.24 -0.15
CA LEU A 46 11.50 -0.55 0.97
C LEU A 46 12.01 -1.09 2.31
N SER A 47 12.19 -2.41 2.42
CA SER A 47 12.68 -3.06 3.65
C SER A 47 14.14 -2.71 4.00
N LYS A 48 14.90 -2.17 3.03
CA LYS A 48 16.32 -1.79 3.21
C LYS A 48 16.49 -0.32 3.58
N LEU A 49 15.42 0.48 3.53
CA LEU A 49 15.47 1.89 3.90
C LEU A 49 15.69 2.06 5.40
N THR A 50 16.57 2.99 5.77
CA THR A 50 16.79 3.38 7.17
C THR A 50 15.76 4.42 7.62
N ASP A 51 15.65 4.68 8.92
CA ASP A 51 14.80 5.75 9.45
C ASP A 51 15.13 7.13 8.84
N VAL A 52 16.42 7.37 8.53
CA VAL A 52 16.87 8.60 7.85
C VAL A 52 16.34 8.68 6.42
N ASP A 53 16.32 7.54 5.71
CA ASP A 53 15.75 7.46 4.36
C ASP A 53 14.23 7.65 4.37
N PHE A 54 13.55 7.10 5.39
CA PHE A 54 12.10 7.29 5.57
C PHE A 54 11.72 8.74 5.92
N ALA A 55 12.62 9.49 6.57
CA ALA A 55 12.44 10.92 6.82
C ALA A 55 12.74 11.77 5.58
N ASN A 56 13.44 11.22 4.58
CA ASN A 56 13.79 11.92 3.35
C ASN A 56 12.70 11.76 2.28
N GLU A 57 11.92 12.82 2.08
CA GLU A 57 10.84 12.87 1.09
C GLU A 57 11.35 12.57 -0.33
N THR A 58 12.51 13.08 -0.73
CA THR A 58 13.07 12.84 -2.07
C THR A 58 13.39 11.36 -2.28
N THR A 59 14.02 10.70 -1.31
CA THR A 59 14.33 9.27 -1.39
C THR A 59 13.05 8.44 -1.50
N ARG A 60 12.03 8.77 -0.69
CA ARG A 60 10.74 8.08 -0.72
C ARG A 60 10.01 8.28 -2.04
N THR A 61 9.94 9.51 -2.54
CA THR A 61 9.28 9.82 -3.81
C THR A 61 9.97 9.10 -4.97
N ALA A 62 11.31 9.12 -5.03
CA ALA A 62 12.06 8.42 -6.07
C ALA A 62 11.82 6.90 -6.06
N LEU A 63 11.77 6.27 -4.88
CA LEU A 63 11.45 4.86 -4.76
C LEU A 63 10.01 4.57 -5.22
N ASN A 64 9.05 5.39 -4.80
CA ASN A 64 7.65 5.20 -5.18
C ASN A 64 7.44 5.37 -6.69
N GLU A 65 8.01 6.42 -7.29
CA GLU A 65 7.92 6.69 -8.74
C GLU A 65 8.54 5.55 -9.57
N LYS A 66 9.66 4.97 -9.11
CA LYS A 66 10.30 3.82 -9.77
C LYS A 66 9.36 2.62 -9.92
N TYR A 67 8.42 2.44 -8.99
CA TYR A 67 7.48 1.32 -8.95
C TYR A 67 6.02 1.72 -9.23
N ASP A 68 5.80 2.90 -9.81
CA ASP A 68 4.46 3.42 -10.15
C ASP A 68 3.52 3.53 -8.93
N ILE A 69 4.06 3.93 -7.78
CA ILE A 69 3.31 4.14 -6.53
C ILE A 69 3.10 5.64 -6.33
N ILE A 70 1.84 6.05 -6.22
CA ILE A 70 1.46 7.45 -5.97
C ILE A 70 0.74 7.52 -4.62
N ASN A 71 1.42 8.05 -3.61
CA ASN A 71 0.83 8.27 -2.31
C ASN A 71 -0.03 9.54 -2.34
N LEU A 72 -1.32 9.40 -2.04
CA LEU A 72 -2.30 10.51 -2.08
C LEU A 72 -2.45 11.23 -0.73
N GLY A 73 -1.59 10.92 0.24
CA GLY A 73 -1.67 11.44 1.61
C GLY A 73 -2.56 10.60 2.51
N ASP A 74 -3.16 11.25 3.51
CA ASP A 74 -3.99 10.59 4.51
C ASP A 74 -5.31 10.06 3.93
N VAL A 75 -5.78 8.94 4.46
CA VAL A 75 -7.09 8.39 4.10
C VAL A 75 -8.18 9.37 4.60
N PRO A 76 -9.10 9.81 3.74
CA PRO A 76 -10.19 10.70 4.15
C PRO A 76 -11.04 10.09 5.27
N SER A 77 -11.56 10.93 6.17
CA SER A 77 -12.48 10.48 7.22
C SER A 77 -13.73 9.84 6.61
N ARG A 78 -14.10 8.66 7.12
CA ARG A 78 -15.28 7.89 6.68
C ARG A 78 -16.53 8.24 7.46
#